data_AF-A0A1I4JTM8-F1
#
_entry.id   AF-A0A1I4JTM8-F1
#
_cell.length_a   1.000
_cell.length_b   1.000
_cell.length_c   1.000
_cell.angle_alpha   90.00
_cell.angle_beta   90.00
_cell.angle_gamma   90.00
#
_symmetry.space_group_name_H-M   'P 1'
#
loop_
_entity.id
_entity.type
_entity.pdbx_description
1 polymer ?
#
loop_
_entity_poly.entity_id
_entity_poly.type
_entity_poly.pdbx_seq_one_letter_code
_entity_poly.pdbx_strand_id
1 'polypeptide(L)' 'MDIQKIEEEINQLKDRLSYLENCMQHIQQNCDHHFKGNPFYEICSKCKKVNVLYY' A
#
# COMPACT_ATOMS: atom_id res chain seq x y z
N MET A 1 11.69 9.51 27.75
CA MET A 1 10.76 9.68 26.61
C MET A 1 9.38 9.73 27.21
N ASP A 2 8.60 10.75 26.90
CA ASP A 2 7.31 11.01 27.54
C ASP A 2 6.19 10.28 26.79
N ILE A 3 5.20 9.73 27.49
CA ILE A 3 4.10 8.96 26.87
C ILE A 3 3.34 9.82 25.86
N GLN A 4 3.11 11.11 26.15
CA GLN A 4 2.40 12.01 25.25
C GLN A 4 3.18 12.23 23.95
N LYS A 5 4.52 12.32 24.03
CA LYS A 5 5.37 12.43 22.84
C LYS A 5 5.32 11.18 21.98
N ILE A 6 5.32 10.00 22.61
CA ILE A 6 5.18 8.72 21.90
C ILE A 6 3.83 8.64 21.20
N GLU A 7 2.75 9.04 21.86
CA GLU A 7 1.41 9.07 21.24
C GLU A 7 1.33 10.05 20.07
N GLU A 8 1.92 11.22 20.19
CA GLU A 8 2.00 12.20 19.10
C GLU A 8 2.81 11.65 17.90
N GLU A 9 3.96 11.03 18.15
CA GLU A 9 4.77 10.40 17.10
C GLU A 9 4.01 9.27 16.40
N ILE A 10 3.28 8.43 17.15
CA ILE A 10 2.42 7.38 16.58
C ILE A 10 1.35 7.99 15.67
N ASN A 11 0.69 9.06 16.10
CA ASN A 11 -0.35 9.70 15.30
C ASN A 11 0.21 10.33 14.02
N GLN A 12 1.38 10.99 14.09
CA GLN A 12 2.05 11.53 12.91
C GLN A 12 2.48 10.44 11.94
N LEU A 13 2.98 9.30 12.45
CA LEU A 13 3.35 8.16 11.60
C LEU A 13 2.12 7.53 10.93
N LYS A 14 0.99 7.42 11.64
CA LYS A 14 -0.28 6.95 11.07
C LYS A 14 -0.77 7.87 9.95
N ASP A 15 -0.72 9.18 10.15
CA ASP A 15 -1.16 10.16 9.15
C ASP A 15 -0.30 10.07 7.87
N ARG A 16 1.03 9.96 8.05
CA ARG A 16 1.96 9.72 6.95
C ARG A 16 1.71 8.39 6.25
N LEU A 17 1.43 7.33 7.01
CA LEU A 17 1.10 6.02 6.45
C LEU A 17 -0.14 6.14 5.56
N SER A 18 -1.22 6.74 6.07
CA SER A 18 -2.47 6.94 5.33
C SER A 18 -2.27 7.78 4.07
N TYR A 19 -1.43 8.83 4.11
CA TYR A 19 -1.07 9.59 2.93
C TYR A 19 -0.37 8.72 1.87
N LEU A 20 0.65 7.95 2.28
CA LEU A 20 1.40 7.08 1.37
C LEU A 20 0.52 5.97 0.78
N GLU A 21 -0.39 5.39 1.55
CA GLU A 21 -1.37 4.42 1.08
C GLU A 21 -2.29 5.03 0.02
N ASN A 22 -2.79 6.25 0.24
CA ASN A 22 -3.61 6.96 -0.76
C ASN A 22 -2.82 7.23 -2.05
N CYS A 23 -1.56 7.68 -1.94
CA CYS A 23 -0.69 7.86 -3.11
C CYS A 23 -0.50 6.55 -3.87
N MET A 24 -0.26 5.44 -3.15
CA MET A 24 -0.10 4.12 -3.75
C MET A 24 -1.39 3.66 -4.44
N GLN A 25 -2.56 3.87 -3.84
CA GLN A 25 -3.85 3.59 -4.45
C GLN A 25 -4.05 4.40 -5.73
N HIS A 26 -3.73 5.69 -5.73
CA HIS A 26 -3.84 6.54 -6.90
C HIS A 26 -2.90 6.07 -8.03
N ILE A 27 -1.65 5.71 -7.71
CA ILE A 27 -0.70 5.14 -8.68
C ILE A 27 -1.24 3.82 -9.23
N GLN A 28 -1.79 2.96 -8.38
CA GLN A 28 -2.35 1.68 -8.80
C GLN A 28 -3.59 1.87 -9.70
N GLN A 29 -4.49 2.80 -9.40
CA GLN A 29 -5.68 3.07 -10.21
C GLN A 29 -5.33 3.59 -11.60
N ASN A 30 -4.29 4.42 -11.71
CA ASN A 30 -3.84 4.98 -12.98
C ASN A 30 -2.81 4.10 -13.70
N CYS A 31 -2.46 2.95 -13.13
CA CYS A 31 -1.49 2.05 -13.73
C CYS A 31 -2.15 1.23 -14.84
N ASP A 32 -1.54 1.27 -16.02
CA ASP A 32 -1.78 0.28 -17.07
C ASP A 32 -1.20 -1.06 -16.62
N HIS A 33 -2.05 -1.86 -15.95
CA HIS A 33 -1.60 -3.03 -15.22
C HIS A 33 -1.11 -4.14 -16.15
N HIS A 34 0.17 -4.50 -15.99
CA HIS A 34 0.70 -5.73 -16.54
C HIS A 34 1.00 -6.70 -15.40
N PHE A 35 0.02 -7.55 -15.12
CA PHE A 35 0.11 -8.56 -14.07
C PHE A 35 0.93 -9.76 -14.54
N LYS A 36 1.80 -10.23 -13.65
CA LYS A 36 2.58 -11.45 -13.81
C LYS A 36 2.52 -12.23 -12.52
N GLY A 37 2.23 -13.52 -12.61
CA GLY A 37 2.11 -14.35 -11.42
C GLY A 37 1.88 -15.80 -11.73
N ASN A 38 1.47 -16.51 -10.71
CA ASN A 38 1.16 -17.92 -10.74
C ASN A 38 -0.36 -18.11 -10.51
N PRO A 39 -0.87 -19.35 -10.52
CA PRO A 39 -2.30 -19.59 -10.33
C PRO A 39 -2.89 -19.10 -9.00
N PHE A 40 -2.05 -18.74 -8.02
CA PHE A 40 -2.47 -18.34 -6.67
C PHE A 40 -2.55 -16.82 -6.52
N TYR A 41 -1.63 -16.10 -7.14
CA TYR A 41 -1.58 -14.65 -7.09
C TYR A 41 -0.89 -14.08 -8.33
N GLU A 42 -1.30 -12.87 -8.69
CA GLU A 42 -0.66 -12.09 -9.73
C GLU A 42 -0.21 -10.73 -9.20
N ILE A 43 0.98 -10.30 -9.62
CA ILE A 43 1.58 -9.03 -9.19
C ILE A 43 1.79 -8.16 -10.41
N CYS A 44 1.34 -6.90 -10.33
CA CYS A 44 1.63 -5.93 -11.36
C CYS A 44 3.12 -5.63 -11.37
N SER A 45 3.77 -5.82 -12.53
CA SER A 45 5.21 -5.58 -12.65
C SER A 45 5.59 -4.11 -12.42
N LYS A 46 4.66 -3.19 -12.75
CA LYS A 46 4.82 -1.73 -12.69
C LYS A 46 4.50 -1.16 -11.31
N CYS A 47 3.28 -1.37 -10.80
CA CYS A 47 2.82 -0.75 -9.54
C CYS A 47 2.81 -1.70 -8.32
N LYS A 48 3.28 -2.94 -8.49
CA LYS A 48 3.36 -3.97 -7.45
C LYS A 48 2.05 -4.32 -6.76
N LYS A 49 0.90 -3.93 -7.35
CA LYS A 49 -0.42 -4.36 -6.92
C LYS A 49 -0.51 -5.88 -6.98
N VAL A 50 -0.93 -6.50 -5.89
CA VAL A 50 -1.13 -7.96 -5.80
C VAL A 50 -2.63 -8.23 -5.89
N ASN A 51 -3.02 -9.10 -6.81
CA ASN A 51 -4.35 -9.70 -6.82
C ASN A 51 -4.21 -11.16 -6.37
N VAL A 52 -4.97 -11.55 -5.37
CA VAL A 52 -5.09 -12.95 -4.95
C VAL A 52 -6.23 -13.57 -5.74
N LEU A 53 -5.99 -14.73 -6.34
CA LEU A 53 -6.93 -15.38 -7.28
C LEU A 53 -7.74 -16.52 -6.66
N TYR A 54 -7.61 -16.75 -5.35
CA TYR A 54 -8.36 -17.75 -4.61
C TYR A 54 -9.68 -17.17 -4.08
N TYR A 55 -10.79 -17.83 -4.40
CA TYR A 55 -12.14 -17.62 -3.86
C TYR A 55 -12.45 -18.65 -2.77
#